data_AF-A0A844X439-F1
#
_entry.id   AF-A0A844X439-F1
#
_cell.length_a   1.000
_cell.length_b   1.000
_cell.length_c   1.000
_cell.angle_alpha   90.00
_cell.angle_beta   90.00
_cell.angle_gamma   90.00
#
_symmetry.space_group_name_H-M   'P 1'
#
loop_
_entity.id
_entity.type
_entity.pdbx_description
1 polymer ?
#
loop_
_entity_poly.entity_id
_entity_poly.type
_entity_poly.pdbx_seq_one_letter_code
_entity_poly.pdbx_strand_id
1 'polypeptide(L)'
;MTKHNTTWEELKKEMLNSPEAKKAYEDADRAWKLREALIEAREHANLTQSELARKMNVAPSNLNKLEKHPDKANMATIFKYFDACNVNVDFIISASAQT
;
A
#
# COMPACT_ATOMS: atom_id res chain seq x y z
N MET A 1 -18.22 30.84 13.78
CA MET A 1 -17.63 29.56 13.34
C MET A 1 -16.20 29.83 12.90
N THR A 2 -15.23 29.55 13.76
CA THR A 2 -13.80 29.72 13.46
C THR A 2 -13.41 28.69 12.40
N LYS A 3 -13.18 29.13 11.16
CA LYS A 3 -12.56 28.29 10.15
C LYS A 3 -11.10 28.12 10.55
N HIS A 4 -10.74 26.96 11.11
CA HIS A 4 -9.34 26.57 11.18
C HIS A 4 -8.84 26.39 9.74
N ASN A 5 -7.99 27.32 9.28
CA ASN A 5 -7.42 27.33 7.94
C ASN A 5 -6.04 26.66 7.92
N THR A 6 -5.87 25.60 8.72
CA THR A 6 -4.62 24.85 8.80
C THR A 6 -4.48 24.00 7.55
N THR A 7 -3.38 24.17 6.82
CA THR A 7 -3.08 23.37 5.64
C THR A 7 -2.68 21.94 6.04
N TRP A 8 -2.79 21.00 5.09
CA TRP A 8 -2.38 19.62 5.33
C TRP A 8 -0.90 19.53 5.72
N GLU A 9 -0.04 20.34 5.09
CA GLU A 9 1.40 20.39 5.35
C GLU A 9 1.72 20.91 6.76
N GLU A 10 1.02 21.96 7.20
CA GLU A 10 1.19 22.50 8.56
C GLU A 10 0.77 21.49 9.61
N LEU A 11 -0.39 20.85 9.42
CA LEU A 11 -0.89 19.82 10.32
C LEU A 11 0.06 18.61 10.36
N LYS A 12 0.54 18.16 9.19
CA LYS A 12 1.49 17.06 9.10
C LYS A 12 2.76 17.37 9.88
N LYS A 13 3.32 18.58 9.72
CA LYS A 13 4.54 18.99 10.43
C LYS A 13 4.34 18.99 11.95
N GLU A 14 3.20 19.46 12.42
CA GLU A 14 2.85 19.46 13.84
C GLU A 14 2.70 18.03 14.40
N MET A 15 2.02 17.16 13.67
CA MET A 15 1.77 15.77 14.10
C MET A 15 3.01 14.87 14.02
N LEU A 16 3.97 15.17 13.13
CA LEU A 16 5.22 14.42 12.97
C LEU A 16 6.39 15.04 13.75
N ASN A 17 6.10 15.65 14.90
CA ASN A 17 7.10 16.37 15.70
C ASN A 17 8.01 15.45 16.54
N SER A 18 7.68 14.16 16.70
CA SER A 18 8.49 13.18 17.41
C SER A 18 9.07 12.10 16.49
N PRO A 19 10.22 11.49 16.82
CA PRO A 19 10.78 10.37 16.07
C PRO A 19 9.82 9.17 15.97
N GLU A 20 9.07 8.89 17.02
CA GLU A 20 8.09 7.79 17.07
C GLU A 20 6.92 8.06 16.12
N ALA A 21 6.41 9.29 16.10
CA ALA A 21 5.34 9.71 15.21
C ALA A 21 5.79 9.66 13.73
N LYS A 22 7.00 10.15 13.43
CA LYS A 22 7.61 10.05 12.10
C LYS A 22 7.73 8.61 11.64
N LYS A 23 8.30 7.74 12.47
CA LYS A 23 8.49 6.33 12.14
C LYS A 23 7.16 5.61 11.90
N ALA A 24 6.17 5.82 12.75
CA ALA A 24 4.84 5.24 12.58
C ALA A 24 4.17 5.70 11.27
N TYR A 25 4.34 6.99 10.92
CA TYR A 25 3.86 7.53 9.66
C TYR A 25 4.58 6.93 8.45
N GLU A 26 5.90 6.81 8.50
CA GLU A 26 6.69 6.18 7.43
C GLU A 26 6.33 4.69 7.25
N ASP A 27 6.13 3.96 8.34
CA ASP A 27 5.70 2.56 8.31
C ASP A 27 4.31 2.42 7.66
N ALA A 28 3.38 3.31 8.02
CA ALA A 28 2.05 3.37 7.42
C ALA A 28 2.10 3.77 5.93
N ASP A 29 2.93 4.74 5.57
CA ASP A 29 3.14 5.18 4.18
C ASP A 29 3.70 4.05 3.31
N ARG A 30 4.64 3.26 3.82
CA ARG A 30 5.14 2.07 3.10
C ARG A 30 4.05 1.02 2.87
N ALA A 31 3.24 0.73 3.88
CA ALA A 31 2.13 -0.22 3.75
C ALA A 31 1.06 0.29 2.77
N TRP A 32 0.77 1.60 2.80
CA TRP A 32 -0.15 2.24 1.88
C TRP A 32 0.34 2.18 0.42
N LYS A 33 1.61 2.50 0.17
CA LYS A 33 2.21 2.41 -1.18
C LYS A 33 2.14 0.99 -1.76
N LEU A 34 2.43 -0.02 -0.95
CA LEU A 34 2.32 -1.42 -1.39
C LEU A 34 0.86 -1.78 -1.72
N ARG A 35 -0.09 -1.30 -0.92
CA ARG A 35 -1.52 -1.50 -1.18
C ARG A 35 -1.96 -0.87 -2.50
N GLU A 36 -1.59 0.37 -2.76
CA GLU A 36 -1.91 1.05 -4.02
C GLU A 36 -1.35 0.26 -5.20
N ALA A 37 -0.08 -0.16 -5.14
CA ALA A 37 0.54 -0.95 -6.21
C ALA A 37 -0.22 -2.27 -6.52
N LEU A 38 -0.72 -2.97 -5.50
CA LEU A 38 -1.56 -4.16 -5.71
C LEU A 38 -2.91 -3.83 -6.35
N ILE A 39 -3.55 -2.73 -5.93
CA ILE A 39 -4.85 -2.32 -6.47
C ILE A 39 -4.68 -1.89 -7.94
N GLU A 40 -3.68 -1.05 -8.24
CA GLU A 40 -3.34 -0.62 -9.59
C GLU A 40 -3.04 -1.82 -10.50
N ALA A 41 -2.25 -2.79 -10.05
CA ALA A 41 -1.98 -4.00 -10.81
C ALA A 41 -3.26 -4.78 -11.17
N ARG A 42 -4.19 -4.91 -10.22
CA ARG A 42 -5.47 -5.60 -10.45
C ARG A 42 -6.37 -4.82 -11.40
N GLU A 43 -6.39 -3.50 -11.30
CA GLU A 43 -7.15 -2.62 -12.18
C GLU A 43 -6.58 -2.61 -13.61
N HIS A 44 -5.26 -2.59 -13.78
CA HIS A 44 -4.59 -2.76 -15.07
C HIS A 44 -4.90 -4.11 -15.73
N ALA A 45 -5.06 -5.16 -14.92
CA ALA A 45 -5.50 -6.47 -15.37
C ALA A 45 -7.01 -6.53 -15.71
N ASN A 46 -7.75 -5.46 -15.45
CA ASN A 46 -9.21 -5.37 -15.57
C ASN A 46 -9.94 -6.48 -14.80
N LEU A 47 -9.46 -6.81 -13.60
CA LEU A 47 -10.01 -7.86 -12.74
C LEU A 47 -10.76 -7.25 -11.55
N THR A 48 -11.93 -7.80 -11.25
CA THR A 48 -12.56 -7.61 -9.93
C THR A 48 -11.78 -8.36 -8.86
N GLN A 49 -11.91 -7.96 -7.60
CA GLN A 49 -11.33 -8.68 -6.46
C GLN A 49 -11.75 -10.17 -6.47
N SER A 50 -13.03 -10.46 -6.73
CA SER A 50 -13.53 -11.84 -6.78
C SER A 50 -12.94 -12.67 -7.93
N GLU A 51 -12.67 -12.07 -9.09
CA GLU A 51 -12.02 -12.76 -10.21
C GLU A 51 -10.56 -13.06 -9.93
N LEU A 52 -9.83 -12.11 -9.35
CA LEU A 52 -8.45 -12.34 -8.94
C LEU A 52 -8.36 -13.42 -7.87
N ALA A 53 -9.29 -13.45 -6.91
CA ALA A 53 -9.31 -14.48 -5.86
C ALA A 53 -9.45 -15.88 -6.47
N ARG A 54 -10.34 -16.04 -7.47
CA ARG A 54 -10.47 -17.29 -8.23
C ARG A 54 -9.20 -17.64 -8.98
N LYS A 55 -8.58 -16.65 -9.66
CA LYS A 55 -7.34 -16.85 -10.42
C LYS A 55 -6.16 -17.27 -9.55
N MET A 56 -6.05 -16.70 -8.35
CA MET A 56 -5.03 -17.06 -7.36
C MET A 56 -5.37 -18.32 -6.56
N ASN A 57 -6.54 -18.92 -6.77
CA ASN A 57 -7.06 -20.05 -5.99
C ASN A 57 -7.06 -19.78 -4.47
N VAL A 58 -7.57 -18.61 -4.07
CA VAL A 58 -7.72 -18.21 -2.66
C VAL A 58 -9.16 -17.80 -2.36
N ALA A 59 -9.55 -17.87 -1.10
CA ALA A 59 -10.85 -17.37 -0.66
C ALA A 59 -10.94 -15.84 -0.87
N PRO A 60 -12.10 -15.28 -1.29
CA PRO A 60 -12.29 -13.84 -1.43
C PRO A 60 -11.98 -13.05 -0.16
N SER A 61 -12.27 -13.62 1.02
CA SER A 61 -11.93 -13.02 2.32
C SER A 61 -10.42 -12.94 2.55
N ASN A 62 -9.64 -13.89 2.05
CA ASN A 62 -8.18 -13.86 2.14
C ASN A 62 -7.59 -12.83 1.17
N LEU A 63 -8.13 -12.73 -0.05
CA LEU A 63 -7.70 -11.68 -0.98
C LEU A 63 -8.03 -10.27 -0.44
N ASN A 64 -9.22 -10.09 0.14
CA ASN A 64 -9.60 -8.82 0.76
C ASN A 64 -8.65 -8.43 1.90
N LYS A 65 -8.25 -9.40 2.75
CA LYS A 65 -7.25 -9.17 3.79
C LYS A 65 -5.88 -8.81 3.20
N LEU A 66 -5.46 -9.49 2.13
CA LEU A 66 -4.22 -9.19 1.43
C LEU A 66 -4.21 -7.76 0.88
N GLU A 67 -5.27 -7.34 0.19
CA GLU A 67 -5.38 -5.98 -0.35
C GLU A 67 -5.52 -4.91 0.74
N LYS A 68 -6.01 -5.25 1.93
CA LYS A 68 -6.10 -4.30 3.06
C LYS A 68 -4.80 -4.18 3.86
N HIS A 69 -4.09 -5.29 4.04
CA HIS A 69 -2.89 -5.38 4.89
C HIS A 69 -1.77 -6.15 4.17
N PRO A 70 -1.26 -5.62 3.04
CA PRO A 70 -0.27 -6.33 2.24
C PRO A 70 1.09 -6.41 2.94
N ASP A 71 1.37 -5.51 3.89
CA ASP A 71 2.55 -5.53 4.76
C ASP A 71 2.62 -6.76 5.67
N LYS A 72 1.50 -7.48 5.85
CA LYS A 72 1.44 -8.73 6.61
C LYS A 72 1.66 -9.98 5.75
N ALA A 73 1.67 -9.85 4.44
CA ALA A 73 1.94 -10.95 3.53
C ALA A 73 3.44 -11.14 3.30
N ASN A 74 3.85 -12.37 3.00
CA ASN A 74 5.21 -12.60 2.54
C ASN A 74 5.37 -12.15 1.07
N MET A 75 6.62 -11.89 0.67
CA MET A 75 6.93 -11.45 -0.69
C MET A 75 6.48 -12.44 -1.77
N ALA A 76 6.50 -13.75 -1.50
CA ALA A 76 6.05 -14.75 -2.48
C ALA A 76 4.55 -14.63 -2.79
N THR A 77 3.72 -14.29 -1.80
CA THR A 77 2.29 -14.01 -2.01
C THR A 77 2.08 -12.74 -2.81
N ILE A 78 2.87 -11.70 -2.54
CA ILE A 78 2.84 -10.43 -3.28
C ILE A 78 3.20 -10.66 -4.75
N PHE A 79 4.27 -11.41 -5.04
CA PHE A 79 4.63 -11.72 -6.43
C PHE A 79 3.58 -12.57 -7.13
N LYS A 80 3.02 -13.60 -6.47
CA LYS A 80 1.90 -14.38 -7.04
C LYS A 80 0.69 -13.52 -7.38
N TYR A 81 0.43 -12.46 -6.61
CA TYR A 81 -0.62 -11.51 -6.93
C TYR A 81 -0.29 -10.76 -8.22
N PHE A 82 0.91 -10.20 -8.35
CA PHE A 82 1.34 -9.51 -9.56
C PHE A 82 1.35 -10.42 -10.80
N ASP A 83 1.81 -11.66 -10.66
CA ASP A 83 1.77 -12.69 -11.72
C ASP A 83 0.32 -12.97 -12.15
N ALA A 84 -0.60 -13.09 -11.19
CA ALA A 84 -2.02 -13.28 -11.48
C ALA A 84 -2.64 -12.05 -12.17
N CYS A 85 -2.10 -10.86 -11.96
CA CYS A 85 -2.47 -9.64 -12.68
C CYS A 85 -1.77 -9.50 -14.04
N ASN A 86 -0.81 -10.36 -14.38
CA ASN A 86 -0.04 -10.28 -15.64
C ASN A 86 0.64 -8.91 -15.82
N VAL A 87 1.23 -8.38 -14.74
CA VAL A 87 2.00 -7.13 -14.75
C VAL A 87 3.48 -7.41 -14.51
N ASN A 88 4.35 -6.56 -15.08
CA ASN A 88 5.77 -6.57 -14.75
C ASN A 88 6.01 -5.67 -13.53
N VAL A 89 6.91 -6.08 -12.65
CA VAL A 89 7.26 -5.34 -11.44
C VAL A 89 8.76 -5.05 -11.46
N ASP A 90 9.10 -3.77 -11.43
CA ASP A 90 10.47 -3.29 -11.30
C ASP A 90 10.69 -2.63 -9.94
N PHE A 91 11.88 -2.80 -9.38
CA PHE A 91 12.26 -2.18 -8.12
C PHE A 91 13.26 -1.05 -8.37
N ILE A 92 12.91 0.16 -7.93
CA ILE A 92 13.81 1.31 -7.95
C ILE A 92 14.36 1.51 -6.54
N ILE A 93 15.68 1.47 -6.41
CA ILE A 93 16.37 1.72 -5.14
C ILE A 93 16.87 3.16 -5.16
N SER A 94 16.46 3.95 -4.18
CA SER A 94 16.95 5.31 -3.95
C SER A 94 17.45 5.45 -2.50
N ALA A 95 18.37 6.40 -2.29
CA ALA A 95 18.84 6.71 -0.95
C ALA A 95 17.69 7.27 -0.09
N SER A 96 17.56 6.78 1.15
CA SER A 96 16.70 7.45 2.12
C SER A 96 17.37 8.73 2.57
N ALA A 97 16.67 9.87 2.44
CA ALA A 97 17.13 11.13 3.01
C ALA A 97 17.11 11.01 4.54
N GLN A 98 18.26 10.69 5.13
CA GLN A 98 18.45 10.78 6.58
C GLN A 98 18.62 12.25 6.94
N THR A 99 17.61 12.86 7.57
CA THR A 99 17.72 14.17 8.23
C THR A 99 17.00 14.16 9.56
#